data_AF-A0A7S1FLL8-F1
#
_entry.id   AF-A0A7S1FLL8-F1
#
_cell.length_a   1.000
_cell.length_b   1.000
_cell.length_c   1.000
_cell.angle_alpha   90.00
_cell.angle_beta   90.00
_cell.angle_gamma   90.00
#
_symmetry.space_group_name_H-M   'P 1'
#
loop_
_entity.id
_entity.type
_entity.pdbx_description
1 polymer ?
#
loop_
_entity_poly.entity_id
_entity_poly.type
_entity_poly.pdbx_seq_one_letter_code
_entity_poly.pdbx_strand_id
1 'polypeptide(L)'
;MTNEILLICSAIGSVDPETGVFVPVPDCINWLQDLQRAIRRDDDIRRPVAMVLHKLKVVKHKLLPLLHALRDDSNACLTLVKIFVMLTRPLSEHVIQGGQAAVDLKRITYVAGKERAARRAREEETEMRLRGTEGRTEGGGISANAKMLLVRNEAVEDLREFRMQKRNKEQITSHANLRSVAVEQTTSLMELKKLFAYDRLALRAFVSLLSGPLGRTGSLRSEEDHLTIELVLHLIRNLLGSKRILHAGYGSVDADKALQEDLVAVFHEEMVLDIMLVLGEQIDATENAHYNLLLMEILHYLFRDQDPLSVAKSGTDTSPSKKYNHVNYGPSLRATLAADRRKLRPSAGSHVHSRHSSFGGTLVLENENGTRQFLSELTRDPTRTANTTTRRRRKKTVKSPENNTKEHRTKVDGSPSHRQALFEFCQKFLTNAYGPMMKSIKNEFRRDSHRLEKGDKTVFFRLIWFFAAWQRSVLGSKSVGQIIHTLDIFTFNLVSQSIDAFIDSKKYTDLGMAVMLYREMVHLLYTMSTSKVQTENIMALGLQEKLYFAQEPIDRLPKLLHGWNRIPKQTTSGNKNEPS
;
A
#
# COMPACT_ATOMS: atom_id res chain seq x y z
N MET A 1 3.11 30.09 16.86
CA MET A 1 3.52 28.96 15.99
C MET A 1 3.67 29.34 14.52
N THR A 2 2.62 29.64 13.73
CA THR A 2 2.78 29.92 12.29
C THR A 2 3.72 31.10 11.99
N ASN A 3 3.59 32.21 12.75
CA ASN A 3 4.46 33.38 12.60
C ASN A 3 5.92 33.10 13.00
N GLU A 4 6.15 32.26 14.00
CA GLU A 4 7.49 31.84 14.43
C GLU A 4 8.14 30.95 13.36
N ILE A 5 7.39 30.03 12.76
CA ILE A 5 7.88 29.19 11.65
C ILE A 5 8.23 30.05 10.43
N LEU A 6 7.40 31.05 10.11
CA LEU A 6 7.68 31.98 9.02
C LEU A 6 8.97 32.77 9.28
N LEU A 7 9.18 33.24 10.51
CA LEU A 7 10.40 33.92 10.93
C LEU A 7 11.62 33.01 10.75
N ILE A 8 11.58 31.80 11.33
CA ILE A 8 12.67 30.81 11.21
C ILE A 8 12.97 30.54 9.74
N CYS A 9 11.94 30.28 8.92
CA CYS A 9 12.12 30.00 7.50
C CYS A 9 12.71 31.20 6.73
N SER A 10 12.37 32.43 7.11
CA SER A 10 12.96 33.62 6.50
C SER A 10 14.44 33.79 6.88
N ALA A 11 14.81 33.44 8.11
CA ALA A 11 16.13 33.69 8.69
C ALA A 11 17.19 32.62 8.39
N ILE A 12 16.83 31.45 7.87
CA ILE A 12 17.79 30.37 7.55
C ILE A 12 18.75 30.74 6.42
N GLY A 13 18.29 31.53 5.45
CA GLY A 13 19.05 31.82 4.23
C GLY A 13 18.17 32.31 3.09
N SER A 14 18.81 32.98 2.14
CA SER A 14 18.17 33.52 0.94
C SER A 14 18.98 33.17 -0.29
N VAL A 15 18.30 33.10 -1.43
CA VAL A 15 18.98 33.06 -2.72
C VAL A 15 19.46 34.46 -3.03
N ASP A 16 20.75 34.60 -3.30
CA ASP A 16 21.32 35.84 -3.77
C ASP A 16 20.74 36.17 -5.15
N PRO A 17 20.09 37.34 -5.32
CA PRO A 17 19.44 37.71 -6.58
C PRO A 17 20.43 37.87 -7.75
N GLU A 18 21.70 38.12 -7.48
CA GLU A 18 22.71 38.34 -8.53
C GLU A 18 23.32 37.02 -9.03
N THR A 19 23.68 36.13 -8.10
CA THR A 19 24.34 34.86 -8.43
C THR A 19 23.37 33.69 -8.61
N GLY A 20 22.14 33.80 -8.08
CA GLY A 20 21.19 32.70 -8.02
C GLY A 20 21.60 31.57 -7.06
N VAL A 21 22.68 31.76 -6.28
CA VAL A 21 23.19 30.78 -5.32
C VAL A 21 22.51 30.99 -3.97
N PHE A 22 22.21 29.90 -3.27
CA PHE A 22 21.65 29.97 -1.92
C PHE A 22 22.75 30.32 -0.92
N VAL A 23 22.59 31.43 -0.20
CA VAL A 23 23.54 31.89 0.81
C VAL A 23 22.96 31.64 2.20
N PRO A 24 23.60 30.78 3.03
CA PRO A 24 23.21 30.59 4.42
C PRO A 24 23.49 31.86 5.24
N VAL A 25 22.61 32.17 6.19
CA VAL A 25 22.87 33.23 7.18
C VAL A 25 23.94 32.76 8.18
N PRO A 26 24.77 33.65 8.75
CA PRO A 26 25.61 33.32 9.90
C PRO A 26 24.80 32.63 10.99
N ASP A 27 25.35 31.58 11.61
CA ASP A 27 24.65 30.77 12.62
C ASP A 27 23.35 30.08 12.12
N CYS A 28 23.24 29.80 10.82
CA CYS A 28 22.10 29.05 10.25
C CYS A 28 21.80 27.73 10.98
N ILE A 29 22.81 27.10 11.58
CA ILE A 29 22.64 25.88 12.38
C ILE A 29 21.70 26.09 13.58
N ASN A 30 21.72 27.26 14.23
CA ASN A 30 20.84 27.57 15.35
C ASN A 30 19.38 27.64 14.88
N TRP A 31 19.14 28.30 13.74
CA TRP A 31 17.82 28.35 13.10
C TRP A 31 17.33 26.97 12.65
N LEU A 32 18.24 26.11 12.15
CA LEU A 32 17.91 24.72 11.82
C LEU A 32 17.55 23.91 13.07
N GLN A 33 18.27 24.09 14.18
CA GLN A 33 17.94 23.44 15.44
C GLN A 33 16.59 23.93 15.99
N ASP A 34 16.26 25.20 15.86
CA ASP A 34 14.94 25.73 16.24
C ASP A 34 13.83 25.16 15.35
N LEU A 35 14.05 25.07 14.04
CA LEU A 35 13.13 24.40 13.13
C LEU A 35 12.95 22.93 13.53
N GLN A 36 14.05 22.23 13.85
CA GLN A 36 14.02 20.84 14.31
C GLN A 36 13.21 20.71 15.61
N ARG A 37 13.40 21.61 16.59
CA ARG A 37 12.64 21.65 17.85
C ARG A 37 11.16 21.88 17.59
N ALA A 38 10.81 22.76 16.65
CA ALA A 38 9.42 23.04 16.28
C ALA A 38 8.75 21.80 15.65
N ILE A 39 9.41 21.12 14.72
CA ILE A 39 8.87 19.89 14.11
C ILE A 39 8.79 18.74 15.13
N ARG A 40 9.68 18.71 16.13
CA ARG A 40 9.65 17.67 17.19
C ARG A 40 8.42 17.78 18.08
N ARG A 41 7.91 18.99 18.26
CA ARG A 41 6.70 19.30 19.04
C ARG A 41 5.43 19.30 18.19
N ASP A 42 5.52 18.93 16.92
CA ASP A 42 4.39 18.91 16.00
C ASP A 42 3.39 17.80 16.38
N ASP A 43 2.11 18.03 16.15
CA ASP A 43 1.05 17.08 16.49
C ASP A 43 1.11 15.84 15.59
N ASP A 44 1.15 14.65 16.17
CA ASP A 44 1.31 13.39 15.40
C ASP A 44 0.13 13.09 14.46
N ILE A 45 -1.06 13.64 14.73
CA ILE A 45 -2.28 13.40 13.95
C ILE A 45 -2.39 14.37 12.77
N ARG A 46 -2.34 15.68 13.01
CA ARG A 46 -2.58 16.74 12.01
C ARG A 46 -1.30 17.30 11.40
N ARG A 47 -0.19 17.27 12.14
CA ARG A 47 1.12 17.79 11.74
C ARG A 47 1.09 19.22 11.17
N PRO A 48 0.46 20.19 11.88
CA PRO A 48 0.30 21.55 11.38
C PRO A 48 1.63 22.22 10.99
N VAL A 49 2.73 21.97 11.72
CA VAL A 49 4.05 22.54 11.38
C VAL A 49 4.52 21.98 10.04
N ALA A 50 4.52 20.65 9.88
CA ALA A 50 4.91 20.02 8.62
C ALA A 50 4.03 20.47 7.44
N MET A 51 2.72 20.64 7.65
CA MET A 51 1.80 21.09 6.61
C MET A 51 2.02 22.56 6.21
N VAL A 52 2.36 23.44 7.16
CA VAL A 52 2.76 24.82 6.85
C VAL A 52 4.05 24.84 6.03
N LEU A 53 5.07 24.07 6.44
CA LEU A 53 6.34 23.97 5.72
C LEU A 53 6.16 23.43 4.29
N HIS A 54 5.25 22.47 4.11
CA HIS A 54 4.85 21.94 2.82
C HIS A 54 4.19 23.01 1.94
N LYS A 55 3.18 23.72 2.45
CA LYS A 55 2.47 24.79 1.72
C LYS A 55 3.42 25.91 1.27
N LEU A 56 4.37 26.25 2.12
CA LEU A 56 5.42 27.23 1.85
C LEU A 56 6.57 26.69 0.98
N LYS A 57 6.55 25.39 0.64
CA LYS A 57 7.58 24.71 -0.16
C LYS A 57 9.00 24.92 0.38
N VAL A 58 9.14 24.96 1.70
CA VAL A 58 10.41 25.27 2.40
C VAL A 58 11.49 24.25 2.06
N VAL A 59 11.13 22.97 1.94
CA VAL A 59 12.09 21.92 1.55
C VAL A 59 12.70 22.20 0.18
N LYS A 60 11.87 22.48 -0.82
CA LYS A 60 12.30 22.75 -2.20
C LYS A 60 13.14 24.02 -2.30
N HIS A 61 12.68 25.11 -1.69
CA HIS A 61 13.25 26.44 -1.92
C HIS A 61 14.33 26.85 -0.92
N LYS A 62 14.44 26.16 0.22
CA LYS A 62 15.39 26.51 1.28
C LYS A 62 16.22 25.32 1.75
N LEU A 63 15.61 24.23 2.21
CA LEU A 63 16.38 23.15 2.87
C LEU A 63 17.26 22.34 1.91
N LEU A 64 16.79 22.04 0.69
CA LEU A 64 17.62 21.35 -0.31
C LEU A 64 18.78 22.23 -0.81
N PRO A 65 18.55 23.50 -1.23
CA PRO A 65 19.66 24.40 -1.55
C PRO A 65 20.64 24.61 -0.39
N LEU A 66 20.14 24.68 0.85
CA LEU A 66 20.98 24.78 2.04
C LEU A 66 21.83 23.52 2.25
N LEU A 67 21.26 22.33 2.01
CA LEU A 67 22.02 21.07 2.04
C LEU A 67 23.16 21.09 1.01
N HIS A 68 22.92 21.64 -0.19
CA HIS A 68 23.95 21.76 -1.21
C HIS A 68 25.05 22.75 -0.79
N ALA A 69 24.68 23.89 -0.21
CA ALA A 69 25.61 24.91 0.26
C ALA A 69 26.45 24.46 1.46
N LEU A 70 25.86 23.67 2.36
CA LEU A 70 26.49 23.19 3.60
C LEU A 70 27.03 21.75 3.50
N ARG A 71 27.25 21.24 2.28
CA ARG A 71 27.65 19.84 2.03
C ARG A 71 28.93 19.39 2.75
N ASP A 72 29.83 20.33 3.05
CA ASP A 72 31.10 20.05 3.72
C ASP A 72 30.98 20.15 5.27
N ASP A 73 29.91 20.76 5.78
CA ASP A 73 29.60 20.80 7.22
C ASP A 73 28.75 19.58 7.62
N SER A 74 29.41 18.59 8.20
CA SER A 74 28.77 17.35 8.65
C SER A 74 27.69 17.57 9.72
N ASN A 75 27.86 18.57 10.60
CA ASN A 75 26.93 18.83 11.71
C ASN A 75 25.63 19.47 11.18
N ALA A 76 25.76 20.43 10.27
CA ALA A 76 24.62 21.04 9.60
C ALA A 76 23.87 20.03 8.72
N CYS A 77 24.61 19.23 7.93
CA CYS A 77 24.04 18.14 7.13
C CYS A 77 23.27 17.14 7.99
N LEU A 78 23.85 16.69 9.11
CA LEU A 78 23.18 15.77 10.03
C LEU A 78 21.91 16.38 10.63
N THR A 79 21.91 17.67 10.96
CA THR A 79 20.71 18.39 11.44
C THR A 79 19.63 18.46 10.36
N LEU A 80 20.01 18.70 9.11
CA LEU A 80 19.09 18.68 7.96
C LEU A 80 18.49 17.29 7.73
N VAL A 81 19.30 16.22 7.80
CA VAL A 81 18.81 14.84 7.71
C VAL A 81 17.81 14.55 8.82
N LYS A 82 18.07 14.99 10.06
CA LYS A 82 17.11 14.86 11.18
C LYS A 82 15.77 15.54 10.84
N ILE A 83 15.81 16.74 10.27
CA ILE A 83 14.61 17.46 9.82
C ILE A 83 13.89 16.66 8.72
N PHE A 84 14.60 16.16 7.71
CA PHE A 84 14.00 15.38 6.62
C PHE A 84 13.38 14.07 7.11
N VAL A 85 14.02 13.35 8.04
CA VAL A 85 13.46 12.15 8.66
C VAL A 85 12.14 12.49 9.34
N MET A 86 12.09 13.59 10.10
CA MET A 86 10.89 14.01 10.82
C MET A 86 9.75 14.42 9.86
N LEU A 87 10.07 15.13 8.76
CA LEU A 87 9.09 15.53 7.75
C LEU A 87 8.58 14.35 6.90
N THR A 88 9.38 13.31 6.73
CA THR A 88 9.04 12.12 5.92
C THR A 88 8.42 10.98 6.73
N ARG A 89 8.23 11.14 8.05
CA ARG A 89 7.62 10.10 8.92
C ARG A 89 6.32 9.57 8.31
N PRO A 90 6.09 8.25 8.30
CA PRO A 90 4.82 7.69 7.84
C PRO A 90 3.66 8.19 8.70
N LEU A 91 2.45 8.16 8.16
CA LEU A 91 1.24 8.53 8.89
C LEU A 91 1.03 7.61 10.10
N SER A 92 0.41 8.13 11.17
CA SER A 92 0.06 7.30 12.32
C SER A 92 -1.02 6.29 11.95
N GLU A 93 -0.99 5.12 12.59
CA GLU A 93 -1.92 4.02 12.29
C GLU A 93 -3.39 4.47 12.43
N HIS A 94 -3.69 5.29 13.44
CA HIS A 94 -5.02 5.87 13.65
C HIS A 94 -5.49 6.73 12.46
N VAL A 95 -4.61 7.54 11.88
CA VAL A 95 -4.93 8.36 10.69
C VAL A 95 -5.11 7.48 9.46
N ILE A 96 -4.31 6.42 9.29
CA ILE A 96 -4.46 5.46 8.19
C ILE A 96 -5.81 4.75 8.28
N GLN A 97 -6.12 4.17 9.45
CA GLN A 97 -7.38 3.45 9.69
C GLN A 97 -8.60 4.37 9.51
N GLY A 98 -8.56 5.57 10.11
CA GLY A 98 -9.62 6.57 9.98
C GLY A 98 -9.80 7.10 8.56
N GLY A 99 -8.69 7.28 7.82
CA GLY A 99 -8.71 7.74 6.43
C GLY A 99 -9.24 6.68 5.44
N GLN A 100 -9.03 5.40 5.72
CA GLN A 100 -9.53 4.28 4.93
C GLN A 100 -10.97 3.89 5.27
N ALA A 101 -11.48 4.26 6.44
CA ALA A 101 -12.84 3.93 6.87
C ALA A 101 -13.91 4.42 5.88
N ALA A 102 -14.95 3.61 5.63
CA ALA A 102 -16.05 4.03 4.76
C ALA A 102 -16.79 5.23 5.37
N VAL A 103 -16.85 6.35 4.64
CA VAL A 103 -17.56 7.57 5.06
C VAL A 103 -18.77 7.74 4.16
N ASP A 104 -19.97 7.57 4.73
CA ASP A 104 -21.23 7.84 4.03
C ASP A 104 -21.70 9.26 4.33
N LEU A 105 -21.34 10.19 3.44
CA LEU A 105 -21.69 11.61 3.55
C LEU A 105 -23.21 11.83 3.54
N LYS A 106 -23.99 10.98 2.84
CA LYS A 106 -25.46 11.11 2.79
C LYS A 106 -26.09 10.84 4.15
N ARG A 107 -25.49 9.92 4.91
CA ARG A 107 -25.91 9.61 6.28
C ARG A 107 -25.64 10.78 7.23
N ILE A 108 -24.52 11.49 7.07
CA ILE A 108 -24.22 12.70 7.85
C ILE A 108 -25.28 13.78 7.60
N THR A 109 -25.58 14.08 6.34
CA THR A 109 -26.57 15.11 5.98
C THR A 109 -27.97 14.74 6.43
N TYR A 110 -28.34 13.46 6.35
CA TYR A 110 -29.63 12.96 6.81
C TYR A 110 -29.81 13.13 8.32
N VAL A 111 -28.82 12.71 9.12
CA VAL A 111 -28.89 12.86 10.59
C VAL A 111 -28.85 14.34 10.99
N ALA A 112 -28.05 15.17 10.33
CA ALA A 112 -28.06 16.62 10.56
C ALA A 112 -29.42 17.26 10.23
N GLY A 113 -30.10 16.78 9.18
CA GLY A 113 -31.47 17.20 8.85
C GLY A 113 -32.47 16.84 9.95
N LYS A 114 -32.42 15.60 10.45
CA LYS A 114 -33.27 15.16 11.58
C LYS A 114 -33.01 15.96 12.86
N GLU A 115 -31.76 16.27 13.18
CA GLU A 115 -31.42 17.11 14.34
C GLU A 115 -32.01 18.51 14.23
N ARG A 116 -31.95 19.13 13.05
CA ARG A 116 -32.56 20.45 12.81
C ARG A 116 -34.08 20.40 12.95
N ALA A 117 -34.73 19.36 12.43
CA ALA A 117 -36.17 19.16 12.58
C ALA A 117 -36.57 18.94 14.05
N ALA A 118 -35.83 18.12 14.78
CA ALA A 118 -36.06 17.90 16.21
C ALA A 118 -35.84 19.16 17.06
N ARG A 119 -34.86 20.01 16.69
CA ARG A 119 -34.64 21.29 17.35
C ARG A 119 -35.82 22.25 17.13
N ARG A 120 -36.30 22.35 15.89
CA ARG A 120 -37.48 23.15 15.54
C ARG A 120 -38.73 22.68 16.27
N ALA A 121 -38.98 21.36 16.32
CA ALA A 121 -40.12 20.80 17.04
C ALA A 121 -40.07 21.11 18.55
N ARG A 122 -38.87 21.11 19.16
CA ARG A 122 -38.71 21.51 20.57
C ARG A 122 -38.92 23.01 20.79
N GLU A 123 -38.42 23.84 19.88
CA GLU A 123 -38.65 25.29 19.90
C GLU A 123 -40.16 25.58 19.79
N GLU A 124 -40.87 24.93 18.87
CA GLU A 124 -42.33 25.01 18.72
C GLU A 124 -43.10 24.46 19.93
N GLU A 125 -42.68 23.35 20.55
CA GLU A 125 -43.29 22.81 21.78
C GLU A 125 -43.10 23.78 22.95
N THR A 126 -41.93 24.41 23.09
CA THR A 126 -41.69 25.44 24.11
C THR A 126 -42.53 26.69 23.88
N GLU A 127 -42.71 27.13 22.63
CA GLU A 127 -43.59 28.24 22.28
C GLU A 127 -45.07 27.92 22.54
N MET A 128 -45.51 26.70 22.23
CA MET A 128 -46.87 26.24 22.53
C MET A 128 -47.12 26.10 24.04
N ARG A 129 -46.15 25.65 24.83
CA ARG A 129 -46.24 25.65 26.30
C ARG A 129 -46.39 27.06 26.88
N LEU A 130 -45.67 28.03 26.30
CA LEU A 130 -45.79 29.44 26.70
C LEU A 130 -47.15 30.04 26.30
N ARG A 131 -47.80 29.52 25.25
CA ARG A 131 -49.17 29.92 24.84
C ARG A 131 -50.29 29.15 25.56
N GLY A 132 -50.02 27.94 26.04
CA GLY A 132 -51.00 27.00 26.60
C GLY A 132 -51.21 27.10 28.12
N THR A 133 -50.59 28.05 28.81
CA THR A 133 -50.86 28.34 30.23
C THR A 133 -52.18 29.08 30.48
N GLU A 134 -53.03 29.22 29.46
CA GLU A 134 -54.41 29.73 29.58
C GLU A 134 -55.41 28.63 29.17
N GLY A 135 -55.68 27.71 30.11
CA GLY A 135 -56.90 26.90 30.13
C GLY A 135 -56.77 25.44 29.67
N ARG A 136 -56.86 24.48 30.61
CA ARG A 136 -58.09 23.69 30.83
C ARG A 136 -58.00 22.70 32.00
N THR A 137 -59.20 22.43 32.49
CA THR A 137 -59.71 21.70 33.66
C THR A 137 -59.54 20.18 33.66
N GLU A 138 -59.70 19.65 34.88
CA GLU A 138 -59.63 18.27 35.37
C GLU A 138 -60.61 17.27 34.72
N GLY A 139 -60.18 16.00 34.60
CA GLY A 139 -61.06 14.83 34.42
C GLY A 139 -60.49 13.69 33.56
N GLY A 140 -59.98 12.61 34.18
CA GLY A 140 -59.68 11.33 33.48
C GLY A 140 -58.46 10.54 33.97
N GLY A 141 -58.43 10.12 35.24
CA GLY A 141 -57.22 9.76 35.98
C GLY A 141 -56.55 8.38 35.78
N ILE A 142 -56.97 7.49 34.86
CA ILE A 142 -56.31 6.16 34.71
C ILE A 142 -55.92 5.84 33.25
N SER A 143 -56.78 6.14 32.27
CA SER A 143 -56.45 6.01 30.84
C SER A 143 -55.40 7.04 30.38
N ALA A 144 -55.43 8.24 30.96
CA ALA A 144 -54.42 9.27 30.70
C ALA A 144 -53.03 8.84 31.19
N ASN A 145 -52.93 8.17 32.36
CA ASN A 145 -51.65 7.70 32.89
C ASN A 145 -51.05 6.55 32.05
N ALA A 146 -51.87 5.62 31.55
CA ALA A 146 -51.39 4.55 30.65
C ALA A 146 -50.92 5.11 29.29
N LYS A 147 -51.66 6.07 28.72
CA LYS A 147 -51.23 6.80 27.51
C LYS A 147 -49.96 7.62 27.77
N MET A 148 -49.85 8.27 28.92
CA MET A 148 -48.66 9.05 29.30
C MET A 148 -47.43 8.16 29.51
N LEU A 149 -47.61 6.94 30.03
CA LEU A 149 -46.52 5.97 30.21
C LEU A 149 -46.06 5.34 28.88
N LEU A 150 -46.98 5.06 27.96
CA LEU A 150 -46.68 4.64 26.58
C LEU A 150 -45.93 5.74 25.81
N VAL A 151 -46.43 6.97 25.84
CA VAL A 151 -45.77 8.14 25.25
C VAL A 151 -44.39 8.38 25.88
N ARG A 152 -44.23 8.15 27.19
CA ARG A 152 -42.94 8.25 27.88
C ARG A 152 -41.97 7.15 27.47
N ASN A 153 -42.44 5.92 27.28
CA ASN A 153 -41.59 4.81 26.84
C ASN A 153 -41.19 4.94 25.36
N GLU A 154 -42.11 5.35 24.48
CA GLU A 154 -41.82 5.70 23.08
C GLU A 154 -40.82 6.87 23.02
N ALA A 155 -41.02 7.92 23.80
CA ALA A 155 -40.09 9.05 23.87
C ALA A 155 -38.70 8.67 24.40
N VAL A 156 -38.60 7.68 25.31
CA VAL A 156 -37.32 7.18 25.83
C VAL A 156 -36.57 6.35 24.78
N GLU A 157 -37.25 5.50 24.02
CA GLU A 157 -36.65 4.75 22.91
C GLU A 157 -36.23 5.68 21.76
N ASP A 158 -37.05 6.68 21.42
CA ASP A 158 -36.68 7.73 20.46
C ASP A 158 -35.46 8.54 20.94
N LEU A 159 -35.34 8.80 22.25
CA LEU A 159 -34.16 9.47 22.82
C LEU A 159 -32.90 8.60 22.72
N ARG A 160 -33.02 7.28 22.91
CA ARG A 160 -31.92 6.31 22.79
C ARG A 160 -31.47 6.18 21.35
N GLU A 161 -32.41 6.05 20.41
CA GLU A 161 -32.13 6.04 18.98
C GLU A 161 -31.48 7.36 18.53
N PHE A 162 -31.99 8.49 18.99
CA PHE A 162 -31.42 9.80 18.68
C PHE A 162 -29.98 9.95 19.21
N ARG A 163 -29.70 9.53 20.45
CA ARG A 163 -28.35 9.51 21.02
C ARG A 163 -27.41 8.57 20.25
N MET A 164 -27.91 7.42 19.80
CA MET A 164 -27.15 6.50 18.97
C MET A 164 -26.82 7.12 17.60
N GLN A 165 -27.81 7.74 16.95
CA GLN A 165 -27.64 8.41 15.66
C GLN A 165 -26.66 9.59 15.75
N LYS A 166 -26.71 10.36 16.85
CA LYS A 166 -25.77 11.45 17.12
C LYS A 166 -24.34 10.94 17.26
N ARG A 167 -24.11 9.90 18.08
CA ARG A 167 -22.78 9.26 18.22
C ARG A 167 -22.26 8.72 16.88
N ASN A 168 -23.12 8.09 16.10
CA ASN A 168 -22.76 7.61 14.77
C ASN A 168 -22.37 8.78 13.84
N LYS A 169 -23.09 9.90 13.86
CA LYS A 169 -22.75 11.10 13.08
C LYS A 169 -21.41 11.69 13.50
N GLU A 170 -21.14 11.78 14.80
CA GLU A 170 -19.87 12.26 15.34
C GLU A 170 -18.70 11.37 14.88
N GLN A 171 -18.84 10.05 14.96
CA GLN A 171 -17.84 9.09 14.46
C GLN A 171 -17.60 9.24 12.95
N ILE A 172 -18.66 9.31 12.14
CA ILE A 172 -18.53 9.46 10.67
C ILE A 172 -17.87 10.80 10.33
N THR A 173 -18.21 11.87 11.04
CA THR A 173 -17.59 13.20 10.85
C THR A 173 -16.11 13.19 11.24
N SER A 174 -15.77 12.51 12.34
CA SER A 174 -14.38 12.29 12.75
C SER A 174 -13.58 11.55 11.66
N HIS A 175 -14.12 10.45 11.12
CA HIS A 175 -13.48 9.72 10.02
C HIS A 175 -13.34 10.57 8.75
N ALA A 176 -14.34 11.41 8.43
CA ALA A 176 -14.25 12.34 7.31
C ALA A 176 -13.11 13.35 7.48
N ASN A 177 -12.95 13.90 8.69
CA ASN A 177 -11.85 14.80 9.02
C ASN A 177 -10.49 14.09 8.95
N LEU A 178 -10.38 12.90 9.54
CA LEU A 178 -9.16 12.07 9.47
C LEU A 178 -8.79 11.73 8.02
N ARG A 179 -9.78 11.44 7.17
CA ARG A 179 -9.56 11.24 5.73
C ARG A 179 -9.00 12.49 5.06
N SER A 180 -9.56 13.67 5.35
CA SER A 180 -9.04 14.92 4.79
C SER A 180 -7.58 15.14 5.18
N VAL A 181 -7.26 14.95 6.48
CA VAL A 181 -5.90 15.06 7.01
C VAL A 181 -4.96 14.04 6.36
N ALA A 182 -5.39 12.79 6.23
CA ALA A 182 -4.62 11.72 5.62
C ALA A 182 -4.27 12.01 4.15
N VAL A 183 -5.21 12.56 3.38
CA VAL A 183 -5.00 12.93 1.97
C VAL A 183 -4.02 14.11 1.85
N GLU A 184 -4.14 15.12 2.70
CA GLU A 184 -3.22 16.27 2.71
C GLU A 184 -1.79 15.83 3.07
N GLN A 185 -1.64 15.03 4.14
CA GLN A 185 -0.33 14.53 4.58
C GLN A 185 0.32 13.60 3.55
N THR A 186 -0.44 12.66 2.96
CA THR A 186 0.13 11.79 1.92
C THR A 186 0.50 12.55 0.66
N THR A 187 -0.21 13.64 0.33
CA THR A 187 0.19 14.52 -0.78
C THR A 187 1.50 15.20 -0.48
N SER A 188 1.68 15.73 0.74
CA SER A 188 2.95 16.30 1.19
C SER A 188 4.11 15.30 1.11
N LEU A 189 3.93 14.07 1.62
CA LEU A 189 4.95 13.02 1.55
C LEU A 189 5.33 12.64 0.11
N MET A 190 4.34 12.55 -0.79
CA MET A 190 4.61 12.25 -2.21
C MET A 190 5.35 13.37 -2.91
N GLU A 191 5.10 14.64 -2.55
CA GLU A 191 5.89 15.76 -3.05
C GLU A 191 7.32 15.76 -2.51
N LEU A 192 7.53 15.45 -1.22
CA LEU A 192 8.87 15.27 -0.66
C LEU A 192 9.63 14.17 -1.38
N LYS A 193 9.00 13.00 -1.56
CA LYS A 193 9.56 11.90 -2.35
C LYS A 193 9.96 12.34 -3.75
N LYS A 194 9.11 13.12 -4.41
CA LYS A 194 9.39 13.66 -5.74
C LYS A 194 10.62 14.56 -5.74
N LEU A 195 10.76 15.44 -4.75
CA LEU A 195 11.93 16.32 -4.63
C LEU A 195 13.24 15.52 -4.51
N PHE A 196 13.28 14.52 -3.62
CA PHE A 196 14.45 13.68 -3.45
C PHE A 196 14.74 12.75 -4.63
N ALA A 197 13.72 12.31 -5.38
CA ALA A 197 13.91 11.52 -6.59
C ALA A 197 14.62 12.31 -7.71
N TYR A 198 14.50 13.64 -7.73
CA TYR A 198 15.16 14.49 -8.73
C TYR A 198 16.41 15.21 -8.21
N ASP A 199 16.65 15.21 -6.91
CA ASP A 199 17.82 15.84 -6.28
C ASP A 199 18.90 14.80 -5.93
N ARG A 200 19.76 14.53 -6.92
CA ARG A 200 20.89 13.60 -6.79
C ARG A 200 21.92 14.07 -5.75
N LEU A 201 22.15 15.39 -5.66
CA LEU A 201 23.12 15.96 -4.74
C LEU A 201 22.71 15.72 -3.28
N ALA A 202 21.42 15.79 -2.98
CA ALA A 202 20.91 15.47 -1.65
C ALA A 202 21.19 14.01 -1.27
N LEU A 203 20.93 13.06 -2.17
CA LEU A 203 21.20 11.64 -1.93
C LEU A 203 22.70 11.36 -1.77
N ARG A 204 23.54 11.99 -2.58
CA ARG A 204 24.99 11.91 -2.45
C ARG A 204 25.49 12.46 -1.11
N ALA A 205 24.90 13.55 -0.61
CA ALA A 205 25.22 14.09 0.71
C ALA A 205 24.89 13.06 1.81
N PHE A 206 23.74 12.38 1.72
CA PHE A 206 23.35 11.34 2.68
C PHE A 206 24.29 10.13 2.65
N VAL A 207 24.69 9.69 1.46
CA VAL A 207 25.69 8.63 1.27
C VAL A 207 27.06 9.05 1.83
N SER A 208 27.46 10.31 1.62
CA SER A 208 28.71 10.84 2.16
C SER A 208 28.74 10.81 3.69
N LEU A 209 27.62 11.08 4.36
CA LEU A 209 27.52 10.97 5.83
C LEU A 209 27.71 9.54 6.34
N LEU A 210 27.46 8.53 5.50
CA LEU A 210 27.66 7.12 5.86
C LEU A 210 29.12 6.66 5.68
N SER A 211 29.93 7.37 4.90
CA SER A 211 31.31 6.95 4.58
C SER A 211 32.19 6.78 5.82
N GLY A 212 32.13 7.72 6.78
CA GLY A 212 32.86 7.65 8.04
C GLY A 212 32.37 6.50 8.94
N PRO A 213 31.08 6.46 9.33
CA PRO A 213 30.49 5.40 10.16
C PRO A 213 30.70 3.98 9.61
N LEU A 214 30.58 3.78 8.30
CA LEU A 214 30.74 2.48 7.66
C LEU A 214 32.22 2.09 7.45
N GLY A 215 33.13 3.07 7.40
CA GLY A 215 34.57 2.82 7.34
C GLY A 215 35.17 2.29 8.65
N ARG A 216 34.47 2.49 9.78
CA ARG A 216 34.86 1.94 11.09
C ARG A 216 34.15 0.61 11.32
N THR A 217 34.81 -0.34 11.99
CA THR A 217 34.28 -1.68 12.29
C THR A 217 34.56 -2.07 13.73
N GLY A 218 33.72 -2.91 14.35
CA GLY A 218 34.00 -3.35 15.71
C GLY A 218 33.79 -2.21 16.72
N SER A 219 34.60 -2.26 17.78
CA SER A 219 34.68 -1.21 18.81
C SER A 219 35.12 0.17 18.30
N LEU A 220 35.61 0.28 17.07
CA LEU A 220 35.96 1.57 16.46
C LEU A 220 34.72 2.36 16.03
N ARG A 221 33.56 1.70 15.88
CA ARG A 221 32.31 2.37 15.55
C ARG A 221 31.64 2.86 16.83
N SER A 222 31.36 4.17 16.90
CA SER A 222 30.75 4.79 18.08
C SER A 222 29.23 4.64 18.07
N GLU A 223 28.58 4.86 19.22
CA GLU A 223 27.12 4.95 19.31
C GLU A 223 26.56 6.07 18.42
N GLU A 224 27.28 7.19 18.28
CA GLU A 224 26.89 8.29 17.37
C GLU A 224 26.96 7.88 15.90
N ASP A 225 27.94 7.07 15.53
CA ASP A 225 28.02 6.48 14.19
C ASP A 225 26.82 5.57 13.92
N HIS A 226 26.46 4.74 14.91
CA HIS A 226 25.30 3.86 14.81
C HIS A 226 23.99 4.64 14.64
N LEU A 227 23.81 5.72 15.40
CA LEU A 227 22.67 6.63 15.27
C LEU A 227 22.63 7.34 13.91
N THR A 228 23.80 7.69 13.36
CA THR A 228 23.91 8.31 12.03
C THR A 228 23.49 7.34 10.93
N ILE A 229 23.99 6.10 10.98
CA ILE A 229 23.58 5.03 10.06
C ILE A 229 22.07 4.80 10.14
N GLU A 230 21.55 4.63 11.36
CA GLU A 230 20.12 4.42 11.58
C GLU A 230 19.28 5.58 11.04
N LEU A 231 19.69 6.82 11.27
CA LEU A 231 18.97 8.00 10.80
C LEU A 231 18.87 8.05 9.27
N VAL A 232 19.97 7.80 8.56
CA VAL A 232 19.96 7.81 7.09
C VAL A 232 19.15 6.64 6.54
N LEU A 233 19.25 5.45 7.14
CA LEU A 233 18.42 4.30 6.76
C LEU A 233 16.93 4.58 6.97
N HIS A 234 16.56 5.27 8.06
CA HIS A 234 15.18 5.71 8.28
C HIS A 234 14.70 6.68 7.22
N LEU A 235 15.54 7.62 6.77
CA LEU A 235 15.19 8.52 5.67
C LEU A 235 14.92 7.73 4.39
N ILE A 236 15.82 6.81 4.02
CA ILE A 236 15.68 5.93 2.85
C ILE A 236 14.37 5.12 2.96
N ARG A 237 14.12 4.51 4.13
CA ARG A 237 12.90 3.77 4.42
C ARG A 237 11.65 4.62 4.23
N ASN A 238 11.63 5.84 4.77
CA ASN A 238 10.50 6.76 4.69
C ASN A 238 10.20 7.19 3.24
N LEU A 239 11.24 7.48 2.46
CA LEU A 239 11.11 7.88 1.05
C LEU A 239 10.52 6.75 0.19
N LEU A 240 11.01 5.52 0.36
CA LEU A 240 10.46 4.35 -0.33
C LEU A 240 9.05 4.02 0.15
N GLY A 241 8.79 4.11 1.46
CA GLY A 241 7.52 3.75 2.07
C GLY A 241 6.36 4.68 1.70
N SER A 242 6.65 5.95 1.40
CA SER A 242 5.67 6.99 1.07
C SER A 242 4.72 6.57 -0.05
N LYS A 243 3.40 6.59 0.25
CA LYS A 243 2.30 6.19 -0.65
C LYS A 243 1.01 6.95 -0.31
N ARG A 244 0.17 7.18 -1.32
CA ARG A 244 -1.18 7.73 -1.14
C ARG A 244 -2.12 6.68 -0.55
N ILE A 245 -2.91 7.07 0.44
CA ILE A 245 -3.95 6.19 1.03
C ILE A 245 -5.14 6.05 0.07
N LEU A 246 -5.50 7.11 -0.63
CA LEU A 246 -6.58 7.15 -1.61
C LEU A 246 -6.05 7.69 -2.93
N HIS A 247 -6.34 7.00 -4.03
CA HIS A 247 -5.99 7.47 -5.36
C HIS A 247 -7.18 8.25 -5.92
N ALA A 248 -6.94 9.49 -6.38
CA ALA A 248 -7.98 10.34 -6.97
C ALA A 248 -8.50 9.80 -8.33
N GLY A 249 -7.79 8.85 -8.94
CA GLY A 249 -8.16 8.16 -10.18
C GLY A 249 -7.06 7.21 -10.66
N TYR A 250 -7.33 6.43 -11.71
CA TYR A 250 -6.38 5.45 -12.27
C TYR A 250 -5.05 6.08 -12.70
N GLY A 251 -5.08 7.30 -13.26
CA GLY A 251 -3.85 7.99 -13.71
C GLY A 251 -2.88 8.34 -12.57
N SER A 252 -3.36 8.50 -11.34
CA SER A 252 -2.52 8.76 -10.15
C SER A 252 -1.75 7.52 -9.73
N VAL A 253 -2.32 6.31 -9.91
CA VAL A 253 -1.65 5.05 -9.55
C VAL A 253 -0.41 4.83 -10.41
N ASP A 254 -0.52 5.09 -11.72
CA ASP A 254 0.60 4.91 -12.65
C ASP A 254 1.71 5.95 -12.39
N ALA A 255 1.33 7.20 -12.09
CA ALA A 255 2.29 8.26 -11.78
C ALA A 255 3.06 7.96 -10.49
N ASP A 256 2.38 7.46 -9.45
CA ASP A 256 3.01 7.09 -8.19
C ASP A 256 3.98 5.89 -8.38
N LYS A 257 3.62 4.94 -9.26
CA LYS A 257 4.51 3.83 -9.64
C LYS A 257 5.73 4.31 -10.40
N ALA A 258 5.56 5.17 -11.42
CA ALA A 258 6.67 5.73 -12.17
C ALA A 258 7.64 6.48 -11.24
N LEU A 259 7.11 7.24 -10.27
CA LEU A 259 7.94 7.92 -9.28
C LEU A 259 8.72 6.95 -8.38
N GLN A 260 8.13 5.80 -8.00
CA GLN A 260 8.84 4.75 -7.29
C GLN A 260 9.98 4.17 -8.15
N GLU A 261 9.71 3.89 -9.43
CA GLU A 261 10.69 3.34 -10.38
C GLU A 261 11.86 4.33 -10.60
N ASP A 262 11.57 5.62 -10.77
CA ASP A 262 12.58 6.67 -10.90
C ASP A 262 13.45 6.79 -9.66
N LEU A 263 12.84 6.78 -8.46
CA LEU A 263 13.58 6.83 -7.19
C LEU A 263 14.54 5.66 -7.04
N VAL A 264 14.11 4.45 -7.42
CA VAL A 264 14.95 3.24 -7.36
C VAL A 264 16.12 3.32 -8.34
N ALA A 265 15.89 3.85 -9.55
CA ALA A 265 16.98 4.08 -10.51
C ALA A 265 18.03 5.06 -9.95
N VAL A 266 17.60 6.16 -9.32
CA VAL A 266 18.53 7.11 -8.72
C VAL A 266 19.24 6.53 -7.49
N PHE A 267 18.58 5.69 -6.69
CA PHE A 267 19.22 4.99 -5.57
C PHE A 267 20.33 4.05 -6.04
N HIS A 268 20.16 3.42 -7.20
CA HIS A 268 21.21 2.63 -7.82
C HIS A 268 22.38 3.51 -8.29
N GLU A 269 22.09 4.60 -9.00
CA GLU A 269 23.10 5.51 -9.55
C GLU A 269 23.92 6.25 -8.47
N GLU A 270 23.33 6.54 -7.30
CA GLU A 270 24.00 7.18 -6.16
C GLU A 270 24.46 6.18 -5.09
N MET A 271 24.65 4.89 -5.42
CA MET A 271 25.23 3.86 -4.54
C MET A 271 24.44 3.54 -3.25
N VAL A 272 23.19 3.98 -3.13
CA VAL A 272 22.32 3.67 -1.97
C VAL A 272 22.07 2.16 -1.88
N LEU A 273 21.86 1.50 -3.02
CA LEU A 273 21.63 0.06 -3.07
C LEU A 273 22.90 -0.74 -2.71
N ASP A 274 24.09 -0.29 -3.11
CA ASP A 274 25.35 -0.95 -2.75
C ASP A 274 25.64 -0.83 -1.24
N ILE A 275 25.33 0.31 -0.61
CA ILE A 275 25.42 0.45 0.85
C ILE A 275 24.52 -0.55 1.56
N MET A 276 23.31 -0.76 1.07
CA MET A 276 22.42 -1.79 1.62
C MET A 276 23.00 -3.21 1.50
N LEU A 277 23.73 -3.50 0.41
CA LEU A 277 24.40 -4.79 0.22
C LEU A 277 25.54 -4.98 1.23
N VAL A 278 26.39 -3.95 1.42
CA VAL A 278 27.48 -3.97 2.41
C VAL A 278 26.95 -4.20 3.82
N LEU A 279 25.91 -3.46 4.21
CA LEU A 279 25.25 -3.63 5.51
C LEU A 279 24.61 -5.02 5.65
N GLY A 280 23.98 -5.53 4.59
CA GLY A 280 23.34 -6.84 4.58
C GLY A 280 24.33 -7.99 4.69
N GLU A 281 25.54 -7.86 4.13
CA GLU A 281 26.60 -8.86 4.25
C GLU A 281 27.11 -8.99 5.69
N GLN A 282 27.22 -7.88 6.41
CA GLN A 282 27.75 -7.82 7.78
C GLN A 282 26.68 -7.88 8.88
N ILE A 283 25.43 -8.19 8.52
CA ILE A 283 24.28 -8.10 9.45
C ILE A 283 24.24 -9.18 10.54
N ASP A 284 24.98 -10.27 10.37
CA ASP A 284 25.10 -11.34 11.37
C ASP A 284 26.09 -10.96 12.50
N ALA A 285 26.87 -9.88 12.31
CA ALA A 285 27.68 -9.31 13.38
C ALA A 285 26.77 -8.71 14.46
N THR A 286 27.10 -8.96 15.74
CA THR A 286 26.29 -8.53 16.89
C THR A 286 26.08 -7.02 16.93
N GLU A 287 27.06 -6.25 16.49
CA GLU A 287 27.01 -4.78 16.40
C GLU A 287 26.10 -4.24 15.30
N ASN A 288 25.72 -5.05 14.30
CA ASN A 288 24.88 -4.62 13.19
C ASN A 288 23.47 -5.22 13.26
N ALA A 289 23.27 -6.22 14.14
CA ALA A 289 22.03 -6.97 14.23
C ALA A 289 20.79 -6.09 14.48
N HIS A 290 20.93 -4.91 15.10
CA HIS A 290 19.81 -3.99 15.30
C HIS A 290 19.30 -3.33 14.00
N TYR A 291 20.04 -3.39 12.90
CA TYR A 291 19.59 -2.90 11.59
C TYR A 291 18.71 -3.90 10.83
N ASN A 292 18.63 -5.17 11.26
CA ASN A 292 18.02 -6.25 10.49
C ASN A 292 16.55 -5.99 10.10
N LEU A 293 15.70 -5.54 11.03
CA LEU A 293 14.29 -5.25 10.77
C LEU A 293 14.11 -3.99 9.92
N LEU A 294 14.96 -2.96 10.13
CA LEU A 294 14.92 -1.74 9.33
C LEU A 294 15.30 -2.03 7.87
N LEU A 295 16.36 -2.80 7.64
CA LEU A 295 16.74 -3.24 6.30
C LEU A 295 15.68 -4.16 5.67
N MET A 296 15.01 -5.00 6.46
CA MET A 296 13.87 -5.81 6.00
C MET A 296 12.73 -4.91 5.49
N GLU A 297 12.38 -3.84 6.21
CA GLU A 297 11.40 -2.86 5.74
C GLU A 297 11.83 -2.14 4.46
N ILE A 298 13.10 -1.72 4.37
CA ILE A 298 13.61 -1.05 3.16
C ILE A 298 13.53 -2.00 1.95
N LEU A 299 13.97 -3.24 2.09
CA LEU A 299 13.83 -4.27 1.06
C LEU A 299 12.37 -4.50 0.68
N HIS A 300 11.47 -4.51 1.67
CA HIS A 300 10.05 -4.64 1.41
C HIS A 300 9.53 -3.49 0.55
N TYR A 301 9.85 -2.24 0.87
CA TYR A 301 9.41 -1.10 0.08
C TYR A 301 10.09 -1.04 -1.30
N LEU A 302 11.28 -1.61 -1.45
CA LEU A 302 11.96 -1.75 -2.74
C LEU A 302 11.20 -2.70 -3.68
N PHE A 303 10.64 -3.80 -3.15
CA PHE A 303 10.05 -4.88 -3.96
C PHE A 303 8.52 -4.98 -3.90
N ARG A 304 7.81 -4.30 -2.98
CA ARG A 304 6.37 -4.53 -2.74
C ARG A 304 5.47 -4.39 -3.98
N ASP A 305 5.83 -3.50 -4.91
CA ASP A 305 5.08 -3.16 -6.12
C ASP A 305 5.74 -3.73 -7.40
N GLN A 306 6.76 -4.59 -7.26
CA GLN A 306 7.51 -5.20 -8.35
C GLN A 306 7.07 -6.64 -8.61
N ASP A 307 7.04 -7.02 -9.90
CA ASP A 307 6.80 -8.40 -10.30
C ASP A 307 8.14 -9.16 -10.43
N PRO A 308 8.37 -10.24 -9.67
CA PRO A 308 9.66 -10.96 -9.68
C PRO A 308 10.07 -11.43 -11.07
N LEU A 309 9.10 -11.90 -11.88
CA LEU A 309 9.37 -12.41 -13.22
C LEU A 309 9.77 -11.29 -14.18
N SER A 310 9.13 -10.13 -14.07
CA SER A 310 9.47 -8.95 -14.87
C SER A 310 10.87 -8.42 -14.56
N VAL A 311 11.29 -8.45 -13.29
CA VAL A 311 12.67 -8.09 -12.90
C VAL A 311 13.66 -9.13 -13.44
N ALA A 312 13.38 -10.43 -13.30
CA ALA A 312 14.25 -11.50 -13.79
C ALA A 312 14.51 -11.43 -15.31
N LYS A 313 13.50 -11.10 -16.11
CA LYS A 313 13.62 -10.98 -17.57
C LYS A 313 14.57 -9.87 -18.02
N SER A 314 14.66 -8.78 -17.26
CA SER A 314 15.50 -7.64 -17.63
C SER A 314 16.98 -8.01 -17.76
N GLY A 315 17.48 -8.94 -16.95
CA GLY A 315 18.87 -9.41 -17.02
C GLY A 315 19.11 -10.49 -18.08
N THR A 316 18.10 -11.28 -18.47
CA THR A 316 18.28 -12.37 -19.47
C THR A 316 18.34 -11.89 -20.91
N ASP A 317 17.89 -10.66 -21.19
CA ASP A 317 17.87 -10.10 -22.55
C ASP A 317 19.22 -9.48 -23.00
N THR A 318 20.26 -9.53 -22.16
CA THR A 318 21.60 -8.97 -22.44
C THR A 318 22.58 -9.95 -23.10
N SER A 319 22.10 -10.89 -23.93
CA SER A 319 23.00 -11.70 -24.77
C SER A 319 23.53 -10.85 -25.94
N PRO A 320 24.86 -10.68 -26.11
CA PRO A 320 25.44 -9.73 -27.07
C PRO A 320 25.22 -10.05 -28.56
N SER A 321 24.59 -11.18 -28.88
CA SER A 321 24.45 -11.71 -30.26
C SER A 321 23.18 -11.28 -31.00
N LYS A 322 22.34 -10.39 -30.45
CA LYS A 322 21.11 -9.90 -31.11
C LYS A 322 21.05 -8.37 -31.22
N LYS A 323 22.17 -7.73 -31.56
CA LYS A 323 22.18 -6.29 -31.89
C LYS A 323 21.58 -5.93 -33.25
N TYR A 324 21.19 -6.93 -34.06
CA TYR A 324 20.39 -6.72 -35.24
C TYR A 324 19.13 -7.60 -35.19
N ASN A 325 17.99 -6.94 -35.36
CA ASN A 325 16.64 -7.46 -35.54
C ASN A 325 15.79 -7.75 -34.28
N HIS A 326 14.76 -6.92 -34.17
CA HIS A 326 13.55 -7.02 -33.37
C HIS A 326 13.66 -6.83 -31.85
N VAL A 327 13.46 -5.57 -31.47
CA VAL A 327 12.95 -5.15 -30.16
C VAL A 327 11.65 -5.91 -29.86
N ASN A 328 11.76 -6.99 -29.08
CA ASN A 328 10.66 -7.83 -28.65
C ASN A 328 10.14 -7.31 -27.29
N TYR A 329 9.35 -6.24 -27.32
CA TYR A 329 8.46 -5.96 -26.20
C TYR A 329 7.44 -7.10 -26.10
N GLY A 330 7.07 -7.49 -24.87
CA GLY A 330 5.84 -8.26 -24.61
C GLY A 330 4.66 -7.68 -25.41
N PRO A 331 3.60 -8.49 -25.65
CA PRO A 331 2.76 -8.42 -26.86
C PRO A 331 2.67 -7.00 -27.39
N SER A 332 3.39 -6.73 -28.50
CA SER A 332 3.54 -5.40 -29.10
C SER A 332 2.22 -4.64 -29.06
N LEU A 333 2.23 -3.31 -29.01
CA LEU A 333 1.00 -2.51 -29.09
C LEU A 333 0.10 -3.00 -30.23
N ARG A 334 0.69 -3.48 -31.33
CA ARG A 334 0.02 -4.19 -32.43
C ARG A 334 -0.64 -5.51 -32.03
N ALA A 335 -0.02 -6.37 -31.23
CA ALA A 335 -0.63 -7.58 -30.66
C ALA A 335 -1.72 -7.26 -29.63
N THR A 336 -1.55 -6.25 -28.77
CA THR A 336 -2.63 -5.80 -27.86
C THR A 336 -3.79 -5.21 -28.66
N LEU A 337 -3.52 -4.38 -29.67
CA LEU A 337 -4.53 -3.84 -30.58
C LEU A 337 -5.16 -4.93 -31.43
N ALA A 338 -4.43 -5.97 -31.83
CA ALA A 338 -4.98 -7.12 -32.53
C ALA A 338 -5.88 -7.97 -31.62
N ALA A 339 -5.52 -8.13 -30.34
CA ALA A 339 -6.34 -8.80 -29.33
C ALA A 339 -7.61 -7.98 -29.01
N ASP A 340 -7.49 -6.66 -28.83
CA ASP A 340 -8.62 -5.75 -28.66
C ASP A 340 -9.51 -5.75 -29.91
N ARG A 341 -8.93 -5.74 -31.11
CA ARG A 341 -9.66 -5.82 -32.39
C ARG A 341 -10.31 -7.18 -32.60
N ARG A 342 -9.76 -8.28 -32.05
CA ARG A 342 -10.40 -9.59 -31.99
C ARG A 342 -11.56 -9.63 -31.00
N LYS A 343 -11.46 -8.91 -29.87
CA LYS A 343 -12.54 -8.76 -28.88
C LYS A 343 -13.68 -7.84 -29.37
N LEU A 344 -13.34 -6.82 -30.16
CA LEU A 344 -14.30 -5.88 -30.76
C LEU A 344 -14.90 -6.40 -32.07
N ARG A 345 -14.28 -7.39 -32.70
CA ARG A 345 -14.94 -8.14 -33.78
C ARG A 345 -16.17 -8.80 -33.16
N PRO A 346 -17.40 -8.54 -33.64
CA PRO A 346 -18.51 -9.39 -33.27
C PRO A 346 -18.08 -10.81 -33.62
N SER A 347 -18.03 -11.68 -32.61
CA SER A 347 -17.87 -13.11 -32.83
C SER A 347 -18.88 -13.50 -33.91
N ALA A 348 -18.57 -14.42 -34.82
CA ALA A 348 -19.42 -14.68 -36.00
C ALA A 348 -20.88 -15.13 -35.69
N GLY A 349 -21.30 -15.15 -34.41
CA GLY A 349 -22.69 -15.26 -33.93
C GLY A 349 -23.15 -14.17 -32.93
N SER A 350 -22.44 -13.04 -32.80
CA SER A 350 -22.79 -11.92 -31.91
C SER A 350 -23.68 -10.90 -32.62
N HIS A 351 -24.98 -11.18 -32.57
CA HIS A 351 -26.15 -10.29 -32.59
C HIS A 351 -25.89 -8.78 -32.70
N VAL A 352 -25.51 -8.35 -33.91
CA VAL A 352 -25.71 -6.96 -34.35
C VAL A 352 -27.05 -6.95 -35.06
N HIS A 353 -28.03 -6.21 -34.56
CA HIS A 353 -29.27 -6.00 -35.29
C HIS A 353 -28.93 -5.35 -36.64
N SER A 354 -29.35 -5.98 -37.74
CA SER A 354 -29.21 -5.40 -39.09
C SER A 354 -29.99 -4.09 -39.26
N ARG A 355 -30.85 -3.72 -38.30
CA ARG A 355 -31.76 -2.58 -38.35
C ARG A 355 -31.62 -1.73 -37.09
N HIS A 356 -31.98 -0.46 -37.18
CA HIS A 356 -31.90 0.49 -36.08
C HIS A 356 -32.78 0.06 -34.89
N SER A 357 -32.45 0.56 -33.69
CA SER A 357 -33.09 0.21 -32.43
C SER A 357 -34.59 0.55 -32.33
N SER A 358 -35.11 1.39 -33.21
CA SER A 358 -36.55 1.73 -33.28
C SER A 358 -37.37 0.83 -34.22
N PHE A 359 -36.80 -0.23 -34.80
CA PHE A 359 -37.55 -1.22 -35.57
C PHE A 359 -38.31 -2.16 -34.61
N GLY A 360 -39.53 -1.77 -34.22
CA GLY A 360 -40.35 -2.45 -33.20
C GLY A 360 -41.28 -3.52 -33.75
N GLY A 361 -40.83 -4.77 -33.79
CA GLY A 361 -41.70 -5.93 -34.00
C GLY A 361 -41.86 -6.74 -32.71
N THR A 362 -43.08 -7.23 -32.45
CA THR A 362 -43.39 -8.01 -31.25
C THR A 362 -43.65 -9.47 -31.63
N LEU A 363 -42.92 -10.39 -31.02
CA LEU A 363 -43.09 -11.84 -31.14
C LEU A 363 -43.99 -12.35 -30.00
N VAL A 364 -45.02 -13.13 -30.33
CA VAL A 364 -45.88 -13.78 -29.34
C VAL A 364 -45.48 -15.24 -29.26
N LEU A 365 -45.02 -15.68 -28.09
CA LEU A 365 -44.75 -17.08 -27.79
C LEU A 365 -45.91 -17.64 -26.97
N GLU A 366 -46.47 -18.76 -27.40
CA GLU A 366 -47.49 -19.50 -26.67
C GLU A 366 -46.81 -20.70 -26.00
N ASN A 367 -46.80 -20.73 -24.67
CA ASN A 367 -46.24 -21.86 -23.93
C ASN A 367 -47.23 -23.03 -23.95
N GLU A 368 -46.72 -24.25 -23.78
CA GLU A 368 -47.52 -25.51 -23.79
C GLU A 368 -48.70 -25.49 -22.79
N ASN A 369 -48.66 -24.64 -21.77
CA ASN A 369 -49.74 -24.44 -20.79
C ASN A 369 -50.79 -23.40 -21.22
N GLY A 370 -50.86 -23.00 -22.50
CA GLY A 370 -51.82 -22.04 -23.04
C GLY A 370 -51.59 -20.57 -22.64
N THR A 371 -50.45 -20.26 -22.02
CA THR A 371 -50.10 -18.89 -21.61
C THR A 371 -49.27 -18.20 -22.68
N ARG A 372 -49.68 -17.00 -23.09
CA ARG A 372 -49.02 -16.20 -24.14
C ARG A 372 -48.08 -15.16 -23.55
N GLN A 373 -46.84 -15.12 -24.04
CA GLN A 373 -45.81 -14.16 -23.64
C GLN A 373 -45.37 -13.31 -24.83
N PHE A 374 -45.36 -11.99 -24.67
CA PHE A 374 -45.01 -11.03 -25.71
C PHE A 374 -43.56 -10.55 -25.54
N LEU A 375 -42.74 -10.68 -26.58
CA LEU A 375 -41.34 -10.25 -26.62
C LEU A 375 -41.14 -9.21 -27.72
N SER A 376 -40.73 -8.00 -27.33
CA SER A 376 -40.58 -6.86 -28.25
C SER A 376 -39.22 -6.80 -28.98
N GLU A 377 -38.29 -7.72 -28.72
CA GLU A 377 -36.94 -7.71 -29.28
C GLU A 377 -36.71 -8.98 -30.11
N LEU A 378 -36.71 -8.83 -31.44
CA LEU A 378 -36.51 -9.92 -32.42
C LEU A 378 -35.07 -10.44 -32.40
N THR A 379 -34.72 -11.17 -31.35
CA THR A 379 -33.50 -11.96 -31.26
C THR A 379 -33.84 -13.36 -31.77
N ARG A 380 -33.02 -13.95 -32.66
CA ARG A 380 -33.31 -15.26 -33.31
C ARG A 380 -33.53 -16.42 -32.33
N ASP A 381 -33.08 -16.30 -31.08
CA ASP A 381 -33.32 -17.28 -30.01
C ASP A 381 -34.37 -16.80 -28.98
N PRO A 382 -35.63 -17.27 -29.07
CA PRO A 382 -36.70 -16.90 -28.13
C PRO A 382 -36.49 -17.38 -26.67
N THR A 383 -35.62 -18.37 -26.44
CA THR A 383 -35.41 -18.97 -25.11
C THR A 383 -34.46 -18.16 -24.20
N ARG A 384 -33.54 -17.36 -24.76
CA ARG A 384 -32.58 -16.55 -23.98
C ARG A 384 -33.15 -15.22 -23.51
N THR A 385 -34.05 -14.63 -24.28
CA THR A 385 -34.64 -13.31 -23.98
C THR A 385 -35.70 -13.37 -22.87
N ALA A 386 -36.47 -14.46 -22.78
CA ALA A 386 -37.47 -14.67 -21.72
C ALA A 386 -36.87 -14.66 -20.30
N ASN A 387 -35.62 -15.14 -20.13
CA ASN A 387 -34.90 -15.15 -18.85
C ASN A 387 -34.34 -13.78 -18.43
N THR A 388 -34.33 -12.79 -19.33
CA THR A 388 -33.70 -11.48 -19.08
C THR A 388 -34.72 -10.46 -18.58
N THR A 389 -35.98 -10.56 -19.00
CA THR A 389 -37.06 -9.60 -18.65
C THR A 389 -37.73 -9.89 -17.32
N THR A 390 -37.85 -11.16 -16.89
CA THR A 390 -38.56 -11.55 -15.65
C THR A 390 -37.69 -11.59 -14.40
N ARG A 391 -36.36 -11.44 -14.51
CA ARG A 391 -35.42 -11.52 -13.37
C ARG A 391 -34.79 -10.18 -12.99
N ARG A 392 -35.60 -9.12 -12.85
CA ARG A 392 -35.18 -7.85 -12.23
C ARG A 392 -35.38 -7.83 -10.71
N ARG A 393 -34.89 -8.85 -10.01
CA ARG A 393 -34.44 -8.71 -8.60
C ARG A 393 -32.92 -8.87 -8.56
N ARG A 394 -32.21 -7.87 -9.11
CA ARG A 394 -30.75 -7.78 -8.92
C ARG A 394 -30.48 -7.32 -7.50
N LYS A 395 -29.83 -8.18 -6.71
CA LYS A 395 -29.03 -7.78 -5.53
C LYS A 395 -28.11 -6.64 -6.00
N LYS A 396 -28.21 -5.46 -5.38
CA LYS A 396 -27.32 -4.31 -5.63
C LYS A 396 -25.88 -4.75 -5.36
N THR A 397 -25.20 -5.24 -6.40
CA THR A 397 -23.74 -5.22 -6.50
C THR A 397 -23.43 -3.98 -7.30
N VAL A 398 -22.80 -2.99 -6.64
CA VAL A 398 -22.31 -1.78 -7.29
C VAL A 398 -21.18 -2.19 -8.22
N LYS A 399 -21.51 -2.41 -9.50
CA LYS A 399 -20.53 -2.43 -10.58
C LYS A 399 -20.34 -0.98 -11.01
N SER A 400 -19.16 -0.43 -10.76
CA SER A 400 -18.76 0.86 -11.32
C SER A 400 -18.80 0.78 -12.86
N PRO A 401 -19.24 1.85 -13.55
CA PRO A 401 -19.35 1.85 -15.01
C PRO A 401 -17.95 1.82 -15.65
N GLU A 402 -17.72 0.83 -16.52
CA GLU A 402 -16.63 0.82 -17.50
C GLU A 402 -16.90 1.92 -18.53
N ASN A 403 -16.31 3.11 -18.34
CA ASN A 403 -16.23 4.11 -19.40
C ASN A 403 -14.92 3.92 -20.16
N ASN A 404 -15.06 3.45 -21.41
CA ASN A 404 -14.05 3.52 -22.45
C ASN A 404 -13.84 4.98 -22.87
N THR A 405 -12.87 5.65 -22.28
CA THR A 405 -12.24 6.84 -22.89
C THR A 405 -10.73 6.65 -22.84
N LYS A 406 -10.19 6.06 -23.92
CA LYS A 406 -8.75 5.98 -24.17
C LYS A 406 -8.26 7.38 -24.60
N GLU A 407 -7.91 8.21 -23.63
CA GLU A 407 -7.08 9.39 -23.90
C GLU A 407 -5.65 8.92 -24.23
N HIS A 408 -5.12 9.46 -25.33
CA HIS A 408 -3.75 9.30 -25.78
C HIS A 408 -2.78 9.70 -24.65
N ARG A 409 -2.07 8.71 -24.10
CA ARG A 409 -0.83 8.96 -23.37
C ARG A 409 0.34 8.71 -24.32
N THR A 410 1.16 9.74 -24.51
CA THR A 410 2.60 9.58 -24.72
C THR A 410 3.12 8.75 -23.56
N LYS A 411 3.33 7.46 -23.80
CA LYS A 411 4.10 6.61 -22.89
C LYS A 411 5.51 7.18 -22.87
N VAL A 412 5.88 7.86 -21.80
CA VAL A 412 7.26 7.80 -21.35
C VAL A 412 7.40 6.38 -20.84
N ASP A 413 7.96 5.51 -21.68
CA ASP A 413 8.38 4.17 -21.26
C ASP A 413 9.16 4.32 -19.96
N GLY A 414 8.76 3.62 -18.91
CA GLY A 414 9.54 3.56 -17.67
C GLY A 414 10.96 3.18 -18.04
N SER A 415 11.94 3.98 -17.59
CA SER A 415 13.33 3.81 -17.96
C SER A 415 13.75 2.35 -17.72
N PRO A 416 14.35 1.66 -18.72
CA PRO A 416 14.90 0.31 -18.57
C PRO A 416 15.88 0.19 -17.38
N SER A 417 16.40 1.32 -16.91
CA SER A 417 17.37 1.45 -15.81
C SER A 417 16.90 0.83 -14.49
N HIS A 418 15.64 1.03 -14.05
CA HIS A 418 15.25 0.57 -12.71
C HIS A 418 15.14 -0.96 -12.58
N ARG A 419 14.64 -1.65 -13.62
CA ARG A 419 14.51 -3.13 -13.59
C ARG A 419 15.89 -3.77 -13.65
N GLN A 420 16.78 -3.21 -14.46
CA GLN A 420 18.17 -3.62 -14.53
C GLN A 420 18.88 -3.41 -13.17
N ALA A 421 18.70 -2.25 -12.54
CA ALA A 421 19.22 -1.98 -11.20
C ALA A 421 18.72 -2.99 -10.15
N LEU A 422 17.42 -3.32 -10.17
CA LEU A 422 16.86 -4.34 -9.28
C LEU A 422 17.38 -5.75 -9.61
N PHE A 423 17.60 -6.08 -10.88
CA PHE A 423 18.19 -7.35 -11.28
C PHE A 423 19.61 -7.50 -10.75
N GLU A 424 20.46 -6.49 -10.95
CA GLU A 424 21.84 -6.46 -10.45
C GLU A 424 21.89 -6.51 -8.93
N PHE A 425 21.00 -5.76 -8.27
CA PHE A 425 20.83 -5.84 -6.82
C PHE A 425 20.44 -7.24 -6.36
N CYS A 426 19.42 -7.87 -6.97
CA CYS A 426 18.99 -9.23 -6.61
C CYS A 426 20.13 -10.24 -6.75
N GLN A 427 20.92 -10.15 -7.83
CA GLN A 427 22.06 -11.05 -8.05
C GLN A 427 23.12 -10.89 -6.96
N LYS A 428 23.55 -9.65 -6.67
CA LYS A 428 24.52 -9.38 -5.60
C LYS A 428 23.97 -9.76 -4.22
N PHE A 429 22.71 -9.41 -3.94
CA PHE A 429 22.04 -9.68 -2.67
C PHE A 429 21.94 -11.17 -2.39
N LEU A 430 21.48 -11.97 -3.36
CA LEU A 430 21.37 -13.41 -3.19
C LEU A 430 22.72 -14.07 -2.99
N THR A 431 23.77 -13.59 -3.67
CA THR A 431 25.11 -14.17 -3.57
C THR A 431 25.75 -13.91 -2.21
N ASN A 432 25.65 -12.68 -1.69
CA ASN A 432 26.46 -12.26 -0.54
C ASN A 432 25.66 -11.98 0.74
N ALA A 433 24.48 -11.38 0.62
CA ALA A 433 23.76 -10.80 1.76
C ALA A 433 22.53 -11.61 2.21
N TYR A 434 21.91 -12.42 1.33
CA TYR A 434 20.67 -13.14 1.63
C TYR A 434 20.82 -14.11 2.81
N GLY A 435 21.88 -14.92 2.83
CA GLY A 435 22.12 -15.88 3.91
C GLY A 435 22.23 -15.20 5.29
N PRO A 436 23.20 -14.29 5.50
CA PRO A 436 23.35 -13.53 6.76
C PRO A 436 22.08 -12.79 7.17
N MET A 437 21.43 -12.10 6.23
CA MET A 437 20.22 -11.32 6.45
C MET A 437 19.04 -12.19 6.91
N MET A 438 18.76 -13.27 6.19
CA MET A 438 17.67 -14.16 6.55
C MET A 438 17.95 -14.90 7.85
N LYS A 439 19.20 -15.26 8.14
CA LYS A 439 19.60 -15.86 9.43
C LYS A 439 19.33 -14.89 10.60
N SER A 440 19.78 -13.63 10.47
CA SER A 440 19.58 -12.59 11.49
C SER A 440 18.10 -12.35 11.76
N ILE A 441 17.28 -12.15 10.71
CA ILE A 441 15.83 -11.93 10.84
C ILE A 441 15.12 -13.16 11.44
N LYS A 442 15.47 -14.38 11.00
CA LYS A 442 14.88 -15.61 11.56
C LYS A 442 15.15 -15.76 13.04
N ASN A 443 16.30 -15.29 13.53
CA ASN A 443 16.62 -15.34 14.95
C ASN A 443 15.70 -14.41 15.77
N GLU A 444 15.28 -13.27 15.23
CA GLU A 444 14.26 -12.42 15.87
C GLU A 444 12.93 -13.17 16.02
N PHE A 445 12.48 -13.86 14.97
CA PHE A 445 11.25 -14.66 15.01
C PHE A 445 11.34 -15.90 15.89
N ARG A 446 12.50 -16.57 15.96
CA ARG A 446 12.70 -17.72 16.86
C ARG A 446 12.60 -17.35 18.33
N ARG A 447 13.00 -16.13 18.68
CA ARG A 447 13.04 -15.63 20.06
C ARG A 447 11.79 -14.84 20.44
N ASP A 448 10.83 -14.67 19.51
CA ASP A 448 9.71 -13.75 19.64
C ASP A 448 10.16 -12.38 20.20
N SER A 449 11.16 -11.81 19.53
CA SER A 449 11.80 -10.56 19.93
C SER A 449 10.77 -9.43 20.11
N HIS A 450 10.93 -8.64 21.17
CA HIS A 450 10.08 -7.48 21.45
C HIS A 450 10.16 -6.39 20.37
N ARG A 451 11.19 -6.43 19.50
CA ARG A 451 11.37 -5.53 18.37
C ARG A 451 10.41 -5.82 17.21
N LEU A 452 9.81 -7.01 17.18
CA LEU A 452 8.92 -7.43 16.10
C LEU A 452 7.55 -6.76 16.19
N GLU A 453 7.11 -6.21 15.08
CA GLU A 453 5.77 -5.68 14.91
C GLU A 453 4.79 -6.72 14.33
N LYS A 454 3.48 -6.46 14.50
CA LYS A 454 2.42 -7.37 14.04
C LYS A 454 2.43 -7.63 12.53
N GLY A 455 2.99 -6.70 11.74
CA GLY A 455 3.08 -6.79 10.27
C GLY A 455 4.33 -7.49 9.74
N ASP A 456 5.36 -7.67 10.59
CA ASP A 456 6.69 -8.11 10.16
C ASP A 456 6.69 -9.52 9.57
N LYS A 457 5.82 -10.40 10.06
CA LYS A 457 5.66 -11.76 9.50
C LYS A 457 5.25 -11.71 8.02
N THR A 458 4.26 -10.89 7.67
CA THR A 458 3.81 -10.75 6.28
C THR A 458 4.90 -10.13 5.41
N VAL A 459 5.63 -9.15 5.95
CA VAL A 459 6.77 -8.51 5.27
C VAL A 459 7.86 -9.53 4.96
N PHE A 460 8.26 -10.31 5.96
CA PHE A 460 9.24 -11.38 5.84
C PHE A 460 8.81 -12.43 4.81
N PHE A 461 7.55 -12.89 4.85
CA PHE A 461 7.04 -13.86 3.89
C PHE A 461 7.06 -13.34 2.45
N ARG A 462 6.69 -12.08 2.25
CA ARG A 462 6.73 -11.45 0.92
C ARG A 462 8.14 -11.42 0.35
N LEU A 463 9.15 -11.11 1.17
CA LEU A 463 10.55 -11.08 0.72
C LEU A 463 11.03 -12.45 0.31
N ILE A 464 10.81 -13.48 1.14
CA ILE A 464 11.19 -14.86 0.78
C ILE A 464 10.50 -15.27 -0.52
N TRP A 465 9.19 -15.02 -0.64
CA TRP A 465 8.44 -15.35 -1.84
C TRP A 465 8.99 -14.63 -3.08
N PHE A 466 9.31 -13.33 -2.96
CA PHE A 466 9.85 -12.54 -4.07
C PHE A 466 11.18 -13.11 -4.57
N PHE A 467 12.14 -13.32 -3.68
CA PHE A 467 13.46 -13.83 -4.05
C PHE A 467 13.40 -15.29 -4.53
N ALA A 468 12.55 -16.12 -3.93
CA ALA A 468 12.29 -17.49 -4.40
C ALA A 468 11.76 -17.51 -5.84
N ALA A 469 10.72 -16.71 -6.12
CA ALA A 469 10.12 -16.60 -7.44
C ALA A 469 11.11 -16.03 -8.49
N TRP A 470 11.89 -15.02 -8.10
CA TRP A 470 12.94 -14.45 -8.94
C TRP A 470 14.03 -15.46 -9.26
N GLN A 471 14.58 -16.14 -8.23
CA GLN A 471 15.64 -17.14 -8.38
C GLN A 471 15.20 -18.29 -9.30
N ARG A 472 13.97 -18.78 -9.12
CA ARG A 472 13.39 -19.80 -10.00
C ARG A 472 13.26 -19.33 -11.44
N SER A 473 12.94 -18.05 -11.66
CA SER A 473 12.87 -17.49 -13.01
C SER A 473 14.26 -17.36 -13.66
N VAL A 474 15.33 -17.16 -12.88
CA VAL A 474 16.70 -16.98 -13.40
C VAL A 474 17.41 -18.33 -13.59
N LEU A 475 17.40 -19.21 -12.60
CA LEU A 475 18.09 -20.50 -12.65
C LEU A 475 17.26 -21.62 -13.32
N GLY A 476 15.95 -21.42 -13.45
CA GLY A 476 15.02 -22.49 -13.83
C GLY A 476 14.97 -23.60 -12.78
N SER A 477 14.58 -24.81 -13.18
CA SER A 477 14.46 -25.99 -12.31
C SER A 477 15.81 -26.69 -12.03
N LYS A 478 16.94 -25.99 -12.09
CA LYS A 478 18.28 -26.61 -12.02
C LYS A 478 18.85 -26.71 -10.61
N SER A 479 18.63 -25.69 -9.79
CA SER A 479 19.14 -25.58 -8.42
C SER A 479 18.40 -24.45 -7.71
N VAL A 480 18.33 -24.52 -6.38
CA VAL A 480 17.71 -23.50 -5.54
C VAL A 480 18.72 -22.44 -5.09
N GLY A 481 20.00 -22.78 -5.08
CA GLY A 481 21.08 -21.85 -4.73
C GLY A 481 20.93 -21.29 -3.32
N GLN A 482 21.09 -19.98 -3.16
CA GLN A 482 21.17 -19.33 -1.84
C GLN A 482 19.83 -19.24 -1.09
N ILE A 483 18.70 -19.50 -1.76
CA ILE A 483 17.35 -19.55 -1.15
C ILE A 483 17.24 -20.69 -0.13
N ILE A 484 18.17 -21.65 -0.13
CA ILE A 484 18.21 -22.77 0.81
C ILE A 484 18.24 -22.33 2.28
N HIS A 485 18.80 -21.15 2.59
CA HIS A 485 18.85 -20.59 3.95
C HIS A 485 17.46 -20.35 4.57
N THR A 486 16.43 -20.20 3.74
CA THR A 486 15.03 -20.02 4.13
C THR A 486 14.17 -21.26 3.93
N LEU A 487 14.73 -22.34 3.38
CA LEU A 487 14.05 -23.62 3.22
C LEU A 487 14.46 -24.55 4.36
N ASP A 488 14.02 -24.24 5.57
CA ASP A 488 14.21 -25.09 6.74
C ASP A 488 12.89 -25.37 7.47
N ILE A 489 12.93 -26.36 8.37
CA ILE A 489 11.75 -26.81 9.13
C ILE A 489 11.11 -25.66 9.92
N PHE A 490 11.92 -24.75 10.47
CA PHE A 490 11.43 -23.58 11.20
C PHE A 490 10.58 -22.68 10.30
N THR A 491 11.07 -22.35 9.10
CA THR A 491 10.35 -21.46 8.18
C THR A 491 9.05 -22.12 7.71
N PHE A 492 9.05 -23.42 7.42
CA PHE A 492 7.82 -24.16 7.09
C PHE A 492 6.80 -24.10 8.23
N ASN A 493 7.23 -24.36 9.47
CA ASN A 493 6.35 -24.30 10.63
C ASN A 493 5.83 -22.88 10.89
N LEU A 494 6.69 -21.87 10.74
CA LEU A 494 6.32 -20.46 10.92
C LEU A 494 5.23 -20.04 9.92
N VAL A 495 5.37 -20.40 8.64
CA VAL A 495 4.36 -20.12 7.60
C VAL A 495 3.08 -20.89 7.88
N SER A 496 3.19 -22.18 8.23
CA SER A 496 2.03 -23.04 8.52
C SER A 496 1.21 -22.56 9.72
N GLN A 497 1.86 -22.21 10.84
CA GLN A 497 1.19 -21.62 12.01
C GLN A 497 0.56 -20.25 11.69
N SER A 498 1.22 -19.46 10.84
CA SER A 498 0.69 -18.15 10.45
C SER A 498 -0.55 -18.28 9.56
N ILE A 499 -0.64 -19.31 8.72
CA ILE A 499 -1.85 -19.61 7.93
C ILE A 499 -3.05 -19.83 8.85
N ASP A 500 -2.92 -20.67 9.88
CA ASP A 500 -4.01 -20.93 10.83
C ASP A 500 -4.40 -19.66 11.59
N ALA A 501 -3.41 -18.92 12.10
CA ALA A 501 -3.65 -17.66 12.81
C ALA A 501 -4.34 -16.61 11.91
N PHE A 502 -4.02 -16.55 10.62
CA PHE A 502 -4.67 -15.62 9.68
C PHE A 502 -6.08 -16.04 9.29
N ILE A 503 -6.37 -17.34 9.26
CA ILE A 503 -7.73 -17.86 9.09
C ILE A 503 -8.59 -17.45 10.30
N ASP A 504 -8.10 -17.68 11.52
CA ASP A 504 -8.82 -17.38 12.75
C ASP A 504 -9.06 -15.88 12.94
N SER A 505 -8.05 -15.06 12.64
CA SER A 505 -8.14 -13.60 12.71
C SER A 505 -8.81 -12.94 11.51
N LYS A 506 -9.24 -13.71 10.50
CA LYS A 506 -9.88 -13.24 9.25
C LYS A 506 -9.02 -12.23 8.46
N LYS A 507 -7.70 -12.34 8.56
CA LYS A 507 -6.74 -11.51 7.82
C LYS A 507 -6.45 -12.10 6.45
N TYR A 508 -7.42 -12.01 5.54
CA TYR A 508 -7.36 -12.72 4.24
C TYR A 508 -6.24 -12.22 3.31
N THR A 509 -5.80 -10.97 3.42
CA THR A 509 -4.66 -10.44 2.64
C THR A 509 -3.34 -11.10 3.06
N ASP A 510 -3.11 -11.22 4.37
CA ASP A 510 -1.91 -11.81 4.93
C ASP A 510 -1.91 -13.33 4.71
N LEU A 511 -3.09 -13.96 4.82
CA LEU A 511 -3.30 -15.36 4.45
C LEU A 511 -2.89 -15.63 3.00
N GLY A 512 -3.30 -14.78 2.05
CA GLY A 512 -2.94 -14.91 0.65
C GLY A 512 -1.42 -14.96 0.46
N MET A 513 -0.68 -14.05 1.10
CA MET A 513 0.79 -14.04 1.05
C MET A 513 1.43 -15.28 1.67
N ALA A 514 0.91 -15.75 2.81
CA ALA A 514 1.42 -16.95 3.47
C ALA A 514 1.21 -18.20 2.59
N VAL A 515 0.04 -18.32 1.96
CA VAL A 515 -0.27 -19.42 1.03
C VAL A 515 0.59 -19.35 -0.24
N MET A 516 0.80 -18.15 -0.80
CA MET A 516 1.69 -17.95 -1.95
C MET A 516 3.12 -18.38 -1.64
N LEU A 517 3.63 -18.02 -0.47
CA LEU A 517 4.94 -18.47 -0.02
C LEU A 517 4.97 -19.99 0.19
N TYR A 518 3.98 -20.55 0.89
CA TYR A 518 3.92 -21.99 1.15
C TYR A 518 3.94 -22.82 -0.15
N ARG A 519 3.14 -22.39 -1.14
CA ARG A 519 3.17 -22.97 -2.50
C ARG A 519 4.57 -22.93 -3.10
N GLU A 520 5.23 -21.78 -3.04
CA GLU A 520 6.57 -21.62 -3.63
C GLU A 520 7.61 -22.47 -2.89
N MET A 521 7.54 -22.56 -1.56
CA MET A 521 8.42 -23.41 -0.76
C MET A 521 8.27 -24.90 -1.12
N VAL A 522 7.05 -25.38 -1.35
CA VAL A 522 6.81 -26.76 -1.80
C VAL A 522 7.37 -27.00 -3.21
N HIS A 523 7.20 -26.04 -4.13
CA HIS A 523 7.82 -26.14 -5.46
C HIS A 523 9.35 -26.16 -5.41
N LEU A 524 9.96 -25.34 -4.55
CA LEU A 524 11.40 -25.35 -4.34
C LEU A 524 11.88 -26.66 -3.71
N LEU A 525 11.14 -27.21 -2.75
CA LEU A 525 11.45 -28.51 -2.15
C LEU A 525 11.47 -29.64 -3.19
N TYR A 526 10.50 -29.64 -4.11
CA TYR A 526 10.50 -30.58 -5.24
C TYR A 526 11.71 -30.36 -6.17
N THR A 527 12.05 -29.10 -6.44
CA THR A 527 13.22 -28.75 -7.26
C THR A 527 14.52 -29.23 -6.59
N MET A 528 14.66 -29.10 -5.28
CA MET A 528 15.80 -29.63 -4.53
C MET A 528 15.88 -31.16 -4.58
N SER A 529 14.73 -31.85 -4.50
CA SER A 529 14.71 -33.32 -4.59
C SER A 529 15.04 -33.86 -5.99
N THR A 530 14.82 -33.06 -7.03
CA THR A 530 15.13 -33.44 -8.42
C THR A 530 16.45 -32.84 -8.92
N SER A 531 17.10 -32.02 -8.09
CA SER A 531 18.38 -31.40 -8.39
C SER A 531 19.50 -32.43 -8.46
N LYS A 532 20.50 -32.13 -9.29
CA LYS A 532 21.74 -32.93 -9.37
C LYS A 532 22.68 -32.66 -8.19
N VAL A 533 22.44 -31.60 -7.41
CA VAL A 533 23.30 -31.21 -6.29
C VAL A 533 22.98 -32.10 -5.09
N GLN A 534 23.96 -32.92 -4.67
CA GLN A 534 23.77 -33.91 -3.60
C GLN A 534 23.35 -33.29 -2.26
N THR A 535 23.90 -32.12 -1.92
CA THR A 535 23.54 -31.41 -0.68
C THR A 535 22.08 -30.95 -0.68
N GLU A 536 21.58 -30.41 -1.81
CA GLU A 536 20.18 -30.04 -1.97
C GLU A 536 19.26 -31.26 -1.84
N ASN A 537 19.64 -32.39 -2.45
CA ASN A 537 18.86 -33.62 -2.41
C ASN A 537 18.76 -34.21 -0.99
N ILE A 538 19.87 -34.29 -0.26
CA ILE A 538 19.89 -34.78 1.14
C ILE A 538 19.03 -33.89 2.04
N MET A 539 19.16 -32.56 1.91
CA MET A 539 18.34 -31.63 2.66
C MET A 539 16.86 -31.74 2.31
N ALA A 540 16.53 -31.92 1.03
CA ALA A 540 15.15 -32.11 0.58
C ALA A 540 14.54 -33.38 1.15
N LEU A 541 15.25 -34.51 1.12
CA LEU A 541 14.79 -35.78 1.70
C LEU A 541 14.52 -35.64 3.19
N GLY A 542 15.45 -35.05 3.95
CA GLY A 542 15.28 -34.84 5.39
C GLY A 542 14.13 -33.88 5.73
N LEU A 543 13.87 -32.87 4.90
CA LEU A 543 12.72 -31.98 5.05
C LEU A 543 11.41 -32.69 4.66
N GLN A 544 11.39 -33.45 3.57
CA GLN A 544 10.22 -34.20 3.12
C GLN A 544 9.81 -35.24 4.16
N GLU A 545 10.75 -35.98 4.75
CA GLU A 545 10.48 -36.91 5.83
C GLU A 545 9.81 -36.20 7.01
N LYS A 546 10.40 -35.10 7.49
CA LYS A 546 9.85 -34.32 8.61
C LYS A 546 8.49 -33.69 8.30
N LEU A 547 8.26 -33.23 7.08
CA LEU A 547 7.01 -32.57 6.67
C LEU A 547 5.90 -33.58 6.37
N TYR A 548 6.23 -34.74 5.81
CA TYR A 548 5.25 -35.77 5.42
C TYR A 548 4.75 -36.56 6.63
N PHE A 549 5.65 -36.88 7.57
CA PHE A 549 5.28 -37.60 8.79
C PHE A 549 4.79 -36.67 9.91
N ALA A 550 4.95 -35.35 9.77
CA ALA A 550 4.21 -34.42 10.60
C ALA A 550 2.73 -34.49 10.22
N GLN A 551 1.86 -34.84 11.18
CA GLN A 551 0.40 -34.85 10.96
C GLN A 551 -0.15 -33.46 10.60
N GLU A 552 0.59 -32.40 10.92
CA GLU A 552 0.12 -31.02 10.85
C GLU A 552 0.03 -30.39 9.43
N PRO A 553 1.01 -30.53 8.51
CA PRO A 553 1.00 -29.76 7.25
C PRO A 553 0.03 -30.32 6.20
N ILE A 554 -0.11 -31.65 6.10
CA ILE A 554 -0.93 -32.31 5.07
C ILE A 554 -2.43 -32.12 5.35
N ASP A 555 -2.85 -32.23 6.61
CA ASP A 555 -4.26 -32.08 7.01
C ASP A 555 -4.79 -30.64 6.93
N ARG A 556 -3.90 -29.64 6.83
CA ARG A 556 -4.26 -28.21 6.74
C ARG A 556 -4.70 -27.80 5.33
N LEU A 557 -4.16 -28.41 4.28
CA LEU A 557 -4.51 -28.08 2.89
C LEU A 557 -6.02 -28.30 2.59
N PRO A 558 -6.64 -29.44 2.97
CA PRO A 558 -8.08 -29.62 2.85
C PRO A 558 -8.90 -28.59 3.64
N LYS A 559 -8.46 -28.23 4.86
CA LYS A 559 -9.14 -27.21 5.69
C LYS A 559 -9.12 -25.84 5.03
N LEU A 560 -7.98 -25.46 4.44
CA LEU A 560 -7.84 -24.21 3.69
C LEU A 560 -8.76 -24.18 2.47
N LEU A 561 -8.81 -25.27 1.70
CA LEU A 561 -9.70 -25.40 0.54
C LEU A 561 -11.18 -25.38 0.94
N HIS A 562 -11.55 -26.02 2.05
CA HIS A 562 -12.91 -25.99 2.59
C HIS A 562 -13.33 -24.57 3.04
N GLY A 563 -12.40 -23.84 3.66
CA GLY A 563 -12.61 -22.45 4.08
C GLY A 563 -12.67 -21.44 2.93
N TRP A 564 -12.11 -21.78 1.76
CA TRP A 564 -11.97 -20.87 0.61
C TRP A 564 -13.29 -20.28 0.11
N ASN A 565 -14.38 -21.07 0.12
CA ASN A 565 -15.71 -20.60 -0.29
C ASN A 565 -16.31 -19.52 0.63
N ARG A 566 -15.77 -19.37 1.84
CA ARG A 566 -16.21 -18.37 2.83
C ARG A 566 -15.41 -17.07 2.76
N ILE A 567 -14.29 -17.05 2.03
CA ILE A 567 -13.47 -15.86 1.85
C ILE A 567 -14.19 -14.93 0.87
N PRO A 568 -14.50 -13.67 1.22
CA PRO A 568 -15.06 -12.73 0.28
C PRO A 568 -14.07 -12.58 -0.87
N LYS A 569 -14.52 -12.79 -2.12
CA LYS A 569 -13.71 -12.51 -3.32
C LYS A 569 -13.29 -11.05 -3.22
N GLN A 570 -12.05 -10.79 -2.82
CA GLN A 570 -11.50 -9.44 -2.86
C GLN A 570 -11.54 -9.05 -4.32
N THR A 571 -12.37 -8.07 -4.66
CA THR A 571 -12.31 -7.40 -5.95
C THR A 571 -11.03 -6.59 -5.95
N THR A 572 -9.90 -7.26 -6.21
CA THR A 572 -8.64 -6.59 -6.50
C THR A 572 -8.83 -5.85 -7.82
N SER A 573 -8.96 -4.53 -7.75
CA SER A 573 -8.68 -3.66 -8.88
C SER A 573 -7.17 -3.71 -9.13
N GLY A 574 -6.70 -4.76 -9.80
CA GLY A 574 -5.28 -4.93 -10.10
C GLY A 574 -4.96 -6.34 -10.57
N ASN A 575 -4.51 -6.42 -11.83
CA ASN A 575 -3.98 -7.61 -12.53
C ASN A 575 -4.91 -8.82 -12.70
N LYS A 576 -5.61 -8.84 -13.84
CA LYS A 576 -6.11 -10.08 -14.48
C LYS A 576 -4.99 -10.80 -15.27
N ASN A 577 -3.79 -10.91 -14.72
CA ASN A 577 -2.67 -11.61 -15.36
C ASN A 577 -1.95 -12.52 -14.35
N GLU A 578 -2.68 -13.42 -13.71
CA GLU A 578 -2.10 -14.68 -13.21
C GLU A 578 -2.68 -15.80 -14.08
N PRO A 579 -1.86 -16.68 -14.68
CA PRO A 579 -2.36 -17.91 -15.25
C PRO A 579 -2.80 -18.83 -14.10
N SER A 580 -3.98 -19.41 -14.28
CA SER A 580 -4.53 -20.55 -13.55
C SER A 580 -3.52 -21.68 -13.36
#